data_AF-A0A9C8WPI1-F1
#
_entry.id   AF-A0A9C8WPI1-F1
#
_cell.length_a   1.000
_cell.length_b   1.000
_cell.length_c   1.000
_cell.angle_alpha   90.00
_cell.angle_beta   90.00
_cell.angle_gamma   90.00
#
_symmetry.space_group_name_H-M   'P 1'
#
loop_
_entity.id
_entity.type
_entity.pdbx_description
1 polymer ?
#
loop_
_entity_poly.entity_id
_entity_poly.type
_entity_poly.pdbx_seq_one_letter_code
_entity_poly.pdbx_strand_id
1 'polypeptide(L)'
;MQSKPWMFMTGWTSKSWKPFWNGIRTTSDFRMLRRKHNIMDPSFLLISLPRSGTTLLENIINKASDCWLSPECHWLPFMHEAGHQFIHYYKNGRSKKEKKEAWHNALRQLNASLTGRNASLTDQKGRWGLQVIGQKNAENMPLLQDLYPGAKIVHLTRDPRDTFLSMLRTGIGVFPSQFRKQGNIMTRLMAEYPDRIHRIRYEDLILQPDKTISKLCDFLECTYSPAMLEPLTRRISQNQKPALARTDFYRGRIRPDPQLAARWKRQMHVEDLARFNFLTETLKNFGYPVISMKSALEIESDGPCRLVLAGMSSQGSETVDIDKSGNTQLPITINCAGAVTVRIVEGAHLVRRIHLACAGELSPSASEQDCFHIRLVPETADRIPSHSMVRSWALFCLSSKPGPKARIALYTAGGATRAFIERIRAQIHWECIIDSSIQGSIQGIPIIPPEAAAAKDLDYILVTSLANYRSIRETLEKLGYSEGRHFCPVCVPDQDI
;
A
#
# COMPACT_ATOMS: atom_id res chain seq x y z
N MET A 1 11.65 26.99 22.00
CA MET A 1 11.76 25.65 22.63
C MET A 1 12.05 24.63 21.54
N GLN A 2 13.23 24.00 21.62
CA GLN A 2 13.81 23.16 20.56
C GLN A 2 13.02 21.87 20.33
N SER A 3 12.62 21.63 19.07
CA SER A 3 12.00 20.39 18.59
C SER A 3 13.06 19.32 18.36
N LYS A 4 12.94 18.16 19.04
CA LYS A 4 13.80 17.00 18.77
C LYS A 4 13.47 16.38 17.39
N PRO A 5 14.49 15.99 16.59
CA PRO A 5 14.28 15.37 15.29
C PRO A 5 13.93 13.88 15.45
N TRP A 6 12.90 13.43 14.74
CA TRP A 6 12.48 12.04 14.68
C TRP A 6 13.43 11.26 13.76
N MET A 7 14.34 10.46 14.33
CA MET A 7 15.16 9.51 13.58
C MET A 7 14.30 8.30 13.18
N PHE A 8 14.03 8.15 11.89
CA PHE A 8 13.61 6.87 11.32
C PHE A 8 14.86 6.02 11.11
N MET A 9 15.05 4.98 11.94
CA MET A 9 16.17 4.04 11.81
C MET A 9 15.75 2.85 10.94
N THR A 10 16.19 2.86 9.68
CA THR A 10 16.20 1.68 8.81
C THR A 10 17.44 0.84 9.14
N GLY A 11 17.25 -0.23 9.91
CA GLY A 11 18.31 -1.15 10.30
C GLY A 11 18.05 -1.80 11.65
N TRP A 12 17.17 -2.79 11.70
CA TRP A 12 16.85 -3.54 12.92
C TRP A 12 17.99 -4.50 13.27
N THR A 13 19.08 -3.96 13.80
CA THR A 13 20.13 -4.75 14.48
C THR A 13 19.80 -4.84 15.97
N SER A 14 20.40 -5.80 16.70
CA SER A 14 20.21 -5.99 18.16
C SER A 14 20.41 -4.73 19.01
N LYS A 15 21.05 -3.68 18.47
CA LYS A 15 21.18 -2.35 19.11
C LYS A 15 19.88 -1.52 19.11
N SER A 16 18.94 -1.76 18.19
CA SER A 16 17.65 -1.04 18.09
C SER A 16 16.65 -1.39 19.19
N TRP A 17 16.87 -2.49 19.90
CA TRP A 17 16.13 -2.82 21.12
C TRP A 17 16.61 -2.03 22.35
N LYS A 18 17.72 -1.30 22.27
CA LYS A 18 18.26 -0.57 23.44
C LYS A 18 17.26 0.41 24.04
N PRO A 19 16.45 1.21 23.33
CA PRO A 19 15.46 2.09 23.98
C PRO A 19 14.31 1.32 24.64
N PHE A 20 13.92 0.17 24.08
CA PHE A 20 12.89 -0.71 24.63
C PHE A 20 13.38 -1.41 25.92
N TRP A 21 14.61 -1.95 25.92
CA TRP A 21 15.25 -2.51 27.12
C TRP A 21 15.71 -1.42 28.10
N ASN A 22 16.13 -0.25 27.64
CA ASN A 22 16.49 0.90 28.50
C ASN A 22 15.26 1.59 29.12
N GLY A 23 14.04 1.27 28.68
CA GLY A 23 12.81 1.65 29.38
C GLY A 23 12.44 0.68 30.51
N ILE A 24 13.05 -0.50 30.53
CA ILE A 24 12.87 -1.56 31.53
C ILE A 24 14.18 -1.61 32.33
N ARG A 25 14.41 -0.57 33.16
CA ARG A 25 15.70 -0.38 33.85
C ARG A 25 15.76 -1.03 35.22
N THR A 26 14.65 -1.54 35.74
CA THR A 26 14.57 -2.00 37.13
C THR A 26 13.81 -3.32 37.30
N THR A 27 14.15 -4.08 38.35
CA THR A 27 13.37 -5.24 38.80
C THR A 27 11.93 -4.90 39.19
N SER A 28 11.62 -3.62 39.43
CA SER A 28 10.25 -3.10 39.58
C SER A 28 9.44 -3.05 38.29
N ASP A 29 10.05 -2.84 37.12
CA ASP A 29 9.33 -2.86 35.83
C ASP A 29 8.85 -4.28 35.48
N PHE A 30 9.63 -5.30 35.86
CA PHE A 30 9.20 -6.70 35.80
C PHE A 30 8.18 -7.06 36.88
N ARG A 31 8.08 -6.33 38.00
CA ARG A 31 6.95 -6.50 38.94
C ARG A 31 5.62 -6.05 38.33
N MET A 32 5.63 -5.11 37.38
CA MET A 32 4.43 -4.70 36.63
C MET A 32 3.90 -5.82 35.73
N LEU A 33 4.81 -6.62 35.14
CA LEU A 33 4.49 -7.86 34.41
C LEU A 33 4.03 -9.01 35.32
N ARG A 34 4.38 -8.98 36.62
CA ARG A 34 3.93 -9.97 37.62
C ARG A 34 2.56 -9.67 38.24
N ARG A 35 1.99 -8.48 38.03
CA ARG A 35 0.61 -8.23 38.44
C ARG A 35 -0.29 -9.11 37.56
N LYS A 36 -1.09 -9.99 38.19
CA LYS A 36 -2.26 -10.58 37.54
C LYS A 36 -3.20 -9.43 37.19
N HIS A 37 -3.00 -8.83 36.03
CA HIS A 37 -4.03 -8.00 35.43
C HIS A 37 -5.19 -8.93 35.09
N ASN A 38 -6.42 -8.51 35.37
CA ASN A 38 -7.58 -9.22 34.85
C ASN A 38 -7.63 -8.88 33.35
N ILE A 39 -6.95 -9.67 32.53
CA ILE A 39 -6.71 -9.34 31.12
C ILE A 39 -8.03 -9.50 30.37
N MET A 40 -8.74 -8.39 30.19
CA MET A 40 -9.84 -8.30 29.25
C MET A 40 -9.29 -8.48 27.84
N ASP A 41 -9.75 -9.49 27.12
CA ASP A 41 -9.45 -9.63 25.69
C ASP A 41 -10.04 -8.41 24.91
N PRO A 42 -9.43 -8.00 23.79
CA PRO A 42 -9.96 -6.95 22.95
C PRO A 42 -11.34 -7.33 22.43
N SER A 43 -12.28 -6.39 22.52
CA SER A 43 -13.64 -6.53 21.97
C SER A 43 -13.62 -6.54 20.44
N PHE A 44 -12.62 -5.90 19.82
CA PHE A 44 -12.47 -5.86 18.37
C PHE A 44 -11.01 -5.75 17.89
N LEU A 45 -10.77 -6.11 16.65
CA LEU A 45 -9.51 -5.94 15.93
C LEU A 45 -9.73 -4.98 14.76
N LEU A 46 -8.90 -3.95 14.64
CA LEU A 46 -8.84 -3.15 13.42
C LEU A 46 -7.78 -3.74 12.48
N ILE A 47 -8.23 -4.30 11.36
CA ILE A 47 -7.39 -4.84 10.30
C ILE A 47 -7.39 -3.87 9.12
N SER A 48 -6.20 -3.44 8.69
CA SER A 48 -6.06 -2.54 7.54
C SER A 48 -4.65 -2.57 6.95
N LEU A 49 -4.52 -2.13 5.71
CA LEU A 49 -3.21 -1.81 5.14
C LEU A 49 -2.81 -0.37 5.49
N PRO A 50 -1.50 -0.06 5.56
CA PRO A 50 -1.00 1.29 5.74
C PRO A 50 -1.61 2.26 4.73
N ARG A 51 -1.73 3.53 5.13
CA ARG A 51 -2.25 4.65 4.29
C ARG A 51 -3.74 4.58 3.95
N SER A 52 -4.48 3.69 4.59
CA SER A 52 -5.95 3.59 4.46
C SER A 52 -6.73 4.47 5.45
N GLY A 53 -6.05 5.33 6.22
CA GLY A 53 -6.70 6.21 7.21
C GLY A 53 -6.78 5.63 8.63
N THR A 54 -5.91 4.68 8.98
CA THR A 54 -5.84 4.02 10.30
C THR A 54 -5.73 5.02 11.46
N THR A 55 -4.82 5.99 11.36
CA THR A 55 -4.67 7.06 12.38
C THR A 55 -5.88 8.00 12.47
N LEU A 56 -6.59 8.23 11.36
CA LEU A 56 -7.83 9.02 11.41
C LEU A 56 -8.89 8.25 12.19
N LEU A 57 -9.08 6.97 11.87
CA LEU A 57 -10.06 6.12 12.54
C LEU A 57 -9.75 5.92 14.03
N GLU A 58 -8.47 5.77 14.39
CA GLU A 58 -8.01 5.76 15.78
C GLU A 58 -8.44 7.02 16.54
N ASN A 59 -8.14 8.20 15.98
CA ASN A 59 -8.51 9.46 16.60
C ASN A 59 -10.04 9.64 16.71
N ILE A 60 -10.80 9.10 15.77
CA ILE A 60 -12.27 9.09 15.80
C ILE A 60 -12.78 8.20 16.92
N ILE A 61 -12.36 6.93 16.98
CA ILE A 61 -12.81 5.98 18.00
C ILE A 61 -12.42 6.47 19.40
N ASN A 62 -11.22 7.02 19.55
CA ASN A 62 -10.72 7.48 20.85
C ASN A 62 -11.44 8.72 21.39
N LYS A 63 -12.35 9.34 20.62
CA LYS A 63 -13.29 10.38 21.08
C LYS A 63 -14.56 9.81 21.72
N ALA A 64 -14.89 8.54 21.52
CA ALA A 64 -16.00 7.89 22.22
C ALA A 64 -15.73 7.85 23.73
N SER A 65 -16.78 7.97 24.53
CA SER A 65 -16.69 7.87 26.00
C SER A 65 -16.43 6.45 26.48
N ASP A 66 -16.92 5.47 25.73
CA ASP A 66 -17.02 4.05 26.08
C ASP A 66 -16.38 3.14 25.01
N CYS A 67 -15.39 3.66 24.28
CA CYS A 67 -14.58 2.85 23.37
C CYS A 67 -13.16 3.41 23.22
N TRP A 68 -12.19 2.51 23.08
CA TRP A 68 -10.80 2.83 22.85
C TRP A 68 -10.19 1.95 21.75
N LEU A 69 -9.32 2.51 20.93
CA LEU A 69 -8.52 1.80 19.95
C LEU A 69 -7.05 2.03 20.25
N SER A 70 -6.29 0.95 20.32
CA SER A 70 -4.85 1.00 20.54
C SER A 70 -4.11 1.68 19.37
N PRO A 71 -2.93 2.26 19.63
CA PRO A 71 -1.97 2.55 18.57
C PRO A 71 -1.58 1.29 17.78
N GLU A 72 -0.94 1.49 16.62
CA GLU A 72 -0.48 0.41 15.73
C GLU A 72 0.45 -0.58 16.47
N CYS A 73 0.07 -1.86 16.48
CA CYS A 73 0.82 -2.92 17.15
C CYS A 73 1.94 -3.46 16.25
N HIS A 74 2.98 -2.65 16.04
CA HIS A 74 4.11 -2.97 15.15
C HIS A 74 4.90 -4.22 15.53
N TRP A 75 4.75 -4.74 16.74
CA TRP A 75 5.46 -5.93 17.22
C TRP A 75 4.73 -7.24 16.89
N LEU A 76 3.39 -7.20 16.73
CA LEU A 76 2.57 -8.39 16.47
C LEU A 76 2.99 -9.15 15.20
N PRO A 77 3.39 -8.47 14.10
CA PRO A 77 3.94 -9.11 12.90
C PRO A 77 5.16 -10.01 13.10
N PHE A 78 5.87 -9.93 14.23
CA PHE A 78 7.09 -10.72 14.49
C PHE A 78 6.86 -11.85 15.50
N MET A 79 5.61 -12.02 15.95
CA MET A 79 5.30 -12.96 17.03
C MET A 79 5.16 -14.39 16.57
N HIS A 80 4.81 -14.63 15.31
CA HIS A 80 4.77 -15.98 14.79
C HIS A 80 6.17 -16.64 14.90
N GLU A 81 7.23 -15.93 14.50
CA GLU A 81 8.61 -16.41 14.55
C GLU A 81 9.12 -16.61 15.99
N ALA A 82 8.81 -15.68 16.89
CA ALA A 82 9.16 -15.79 18.31
C ALA A 82 8.45 -16.99 18.99
N GLY A 83 7.21 -17.26 18.60
CA GLY A 83 6.43 -18.40 19.08
C GLY A 83 7.04 -19.74 18.70
N HIS A 84 7.57 -19.88 17.48
CA HIS A 84 8.29 -21.10 17.07
C HIS A 84 9.50 -21.37 17.96
N GLN A 85 10.28 -20.34 18.29
CA GLN A 85 11.41 -20.46 19.20
C GLN A 85 10.97 -20.80 20.63
N PHE A 86 9.93 -20.12 21.15
CA PHE A 86 9.38 -20.42 22.48
C PHE A 86 8.92 -21.87 22.58
N ILE A 87 8.13 -22.36 21.62
CA ILE A 87 7.63 -23.74 21.57
C ILE A 87 8.79 -24.74 21.43
N HIS A 88 9.83 -24.39 20.68
CA HIS A 88 11.01 -25.24 20.49
C HIS A 88 11.84 -25.38 21.79
N TYR A 89 12.04 -24.29 22.53
CA TYR A 89 12.83 -24.27 23.76
C TYR A 89 12.07 -24.79 25.00
N TYR A 90 10.73 -24.71 25.01
CA TYR A 90 9.89 -25.21 26.11
C TYR A 90 9.77 -26.77 26.14
N LYS A 91 10.83 -27.48 25.73
CA LYS A 91 10.89 -28.95 25.66
C LYS A 91 11.26 -29.57 27.03
N ASN A 92 10.26 -30.16 27.69
CA ASN A 92 10.15 -31.60 27.96
C ASN A 92 8.76 -31.94 28.57
N GLY A 93 8.15 -33.06 28.16
CA GLY A 93 6.95 -33.66 28.81
C GLY A 93 5.55 -33.11 28.48
N ARG A 94 5.42 -31.97 27.78
CA ARG A 94 4.11 -31.34 27.47
C ARG A 94 3.58 -31.61 26.06
N SER A 95 2.27 -31.71 25.93
CA SER A 95 1.53 -31.85 24.66
C SER A 95 1.60 -30.60 23.78
N LYS A 96 1.25 -30.74 22.50
CA LYS A 96 1.18 -29.62 21.53
C LYS A 96 0.15 -28.57 21.95
N LYS A 97 -0.98 -28.99 22.55
CA LYS A 97 -2.05 -28.12 23.04
C LYS A 97 -1.58 -27.23 24.19
N GLU A 98 -0.94 -27.82 25.19
CA GLU A 98 -0.43 -27.08 26.36
C GLU A 98 0.64 -26.04 25.97
N LYS A 99 1.49 -26.37 25.00
CA LYS A 99 2.49 -25.43 24.47
C LYS A 99 1.84 -24.25 23.75
N LYS A 100 0.81 -24.51 22.94
CA LYS A 100 0.03 -23.48 22.24
C LYS A 100 -0.66 -22.55 23.25
N GLU A 101 -1.33 -23.11 24.24
CA GLU A 101 -2.00 -22.34 25.31
C GLU A 101 -1.01 -21.50 26.13
N ALA A 102 0.15 -22.06 26.50
CA ALA A 102 1.18 -21.31 27.22
C ALA A 102 1.71 -20.12 26.40
N TRP A 103 1.94 -20.32 25.10
CA TRP A 103 2.34 -19.25 24.19
C TRP A 103 1.24 -18.19 24.04
N HIS A 104 -0.02 -18.59 23.87
CA HIS A 104 -1.14 -17.65 23.77
C HIS A 104 -1.29 -16.80 25.03
N ASN A 105 -1.17 -17.43 26.21
CA ASN A 105 -1.22 -16.73 27.48
C ASN A 105 -0.06 -15.73 27.63
N ALA A 106 1.15 -16.10 27.19
CA ALA A 106 2.29 -15.18 27.19
C ALA A 106 2.05 -13.98 26.26
N LEU A 107 1.47 -14.21 25.08
CA LEU A 107 1.11 -13.13 24.14
C LEU A 107 0.03 -12.21 24.69
N ARG A 108 -1.02 -12.77 25.33
CA ARG A 108 -2.06 -11.96 25.99
C ARG A 108 -1.49 -11.12 27.12
N GLN A 109 -0.58 -11.68 27.93
CA GLN A 109 0.10 -10.94 29.00
C GLN A 109 1.01 -9.84 28.45
N LEU A 110 1.77 -10.11 27.38
CA LEU A 110 2.59 -9.08 26.76
C LEU A 110 1.72 -7.96 26.18
N ASN A 111 0.66 -8.30 25.44
CA ASN A 111 -0.34 -7.35 24.96
C ASN A 111 -0.83 -6.47 26.12
N ALA A 112 -1.34 -7.09 27.19
CA ALA A 112 -1.85 -6.40 28.36
C ALA A 112 -0.80 -5.52 29.05
N SER A 113 0.48 -5.90 29.03
CA SER A 113 1.55 -5.09 29.61
C SER A 113 1.92 -3.87 28.76
N LEU A 114 1.88 -4.02 27.43
CA LEU A 114 2.15 -2.94 26.48
C LEU A 114 0.98 -1.97 26.39
N THR A 115 -0.26 -2.48 26.50
CA THR A 115 -1.46 -1.66 26.66
C THR A 115 -1.68 -1.24 28.11
N GLY A 116 -0.93 -1.76 29.08
CA GLY A 116 -1.13 -1.57 30.52
C GLY A 116 -0.99 -0.14 31.01
N ARG A 117 -0.25 0.72 30.30
CA ARG A 117 -0.27 2.19 30.53
C ARG A 117 -1.64 2.81 30.26
N ASN A 118 -2.45 2.13 29.45
CA ASN A 118 -3.81 2.47 29.08
C ASN A 118 -4.83 1.51 29.71
N ALA A 119 -4.44 0.61 30.62
CA ALA A 119 -5.37 -0.31 31.28
C ALA A 119 -6.45 0.46 32.08
N SER A 120 -6.08 1.59 32.69
CA SER A 120 -7.05 2.49 33.30
C SER A 120 -8.04 3.07 32.28
N LEU A 121 -7.61 3.32 31.05
CA LEU A 121 -8.48 3.78 29.97
C LEU A 121 -9.39 2.65 29.48
N THR A 122 -8.91 1.41 29.39
CA THR A 122 -9.74 0.27 28.99
C THR A 122 -10.80 -0.03 30.04
N ASP A 123 -10.45 0.04 31.32
CA ASP A 123 -11.39 -0.17 32.42
C ASP A 123 -12.45 0.95 32.49
N GLN A 124 -12.05 2.20 32.21
CA GLN A 124 -12.96 3.35 32.17
C GLN A 124 -13.89 3.33 30.95
N LYS A 125 -13.36 2.93 29.78
CA LYS A 125 -14.11 2.98 28.52
C LYS A 125 -14.87 1.70 28.23
N GLY A 126 -14.68 0.60 28.95
CA GLY A 126 -15.46 -0.63 28.81
C GLY A 126 -15.15 -1.47 27.57
N ARG A 127 -15.08 -0.88 26.37
CA ARG A 127 -14.69 -1.58 25.13
C ARG A 127 -13.35 -1.11 24.61
N TRP A 128 -12.58 -2.06 24.09
CA TRP A 128 -11.32 -1.72 23.45
C TRP A 128 -10.96 -2.61 22.27
N GLY A 129 -10.14 -2.10 21.37
CA GLY A 129 -9.66 -2.84 20.21
C GLY A 129 -8.18 -2.72 19.95
N LEU A 130 -7.66 -3.71 19.23
CA LEU A 130 -6.26 -3.83 18.85
C LEU A 130 -6.07 -3.45 17.38
N GLN A 131 -5.14 -2.54 17.10
CA GLN A 131 -4.85 -2.10 15.74
C GLN A 131 -3.73 -2.94 15.10
N VAL A 132 -4.09 -3.77 14.12
CA VAL A 132 -3.18 -4.66 13.38
C VAL A 132 -3.07 -4.19 11.93
N ILE A 133 -1.97 -3.50 11.63
CA ILE A 133 -1.74 -2.85 10.34
C ILE A 133 -0.51 -3.45 9.67
N GLY A 134 -0.61 -3.74 8.37
CA GLY A 134 0.56 -4.06 7.56
C GLY A 134 0.42 -5.28 6.67
N GLN A 135 1.54 -5.59 6.01
CA GLN A 135 1.67 -6.68 5.05
C GLN A 135 1.40 -8.07 5.67
N LYS A 136 1.82 -8.28 6.92
CA LYS A 136 1.66 -9.57 7.61
C LYS A 136 0.25 -9.80 8.19
N ASN A 137 -0.74 -8.96 7.85
CA ASN A 137 -2.13 -9.20 8.27
C ASN A 137 -2.56 -10.62 7.88
N ALA A 138 -2.23 -11.03 6.66
CA ALA A 138 -2.55 -12.34 6.12
C ALA A 138 -2.04 -13.50 6.99
N GLU A 139 -0.77 -13.43 7.34
CA GLU A 139 -0.06 -14.45 8.13
C GLU A 139 -0.56 -14.49 9.58
N ASN A 140 -0.96 -13.34 10.13
CA ASN A 140 -1.38 -13.24 11.52
C ASN A 140 -2.87 -13.49 11.76
N MET A 141 -3.73 -13.45 10.73
CA MET A 141 -5.18 -13.64 10.95
C MET A 141 -5.53 -14.96 11.66
N PRO A 142 -4.97 -16.13 11.29
CA PRO A 142 -5.24 -17.36 12.02
C PRO A 142 -4.83 -17.29 13.49
N LEU A 143 -3.64 -16.71 13.77
CA LEU A 143 -3.17 -16.50 15.14
C LEU A 143 -4.09 -15.55 15.93
N LEU A 144 -4.58 -14.48 15.29
CA LEU A 144 -5.45 -13.50 15.93
C LEU A 144 -6.83 -14.08 16.28
N GLN A 145 -7.39 -14.91 15.39
CA GLN A 145 -8.64 -15.62 15.66
C GLN A 145 -8.48 -16.62 16.80
N ASP A 146 -7.34 -17.31 16.85
CA ASP A 146 -6.97 -18.22 17.92
C ASP A 146 -6.74 -17.49 19.27
N LEU A 147 -6.11 -16.32 19.25
CA LEU A 147 -5.84 -15.51 20.44
C LEU A 147 -7.10 -14.83 20.97
N TYR A 148 -7.97 -14.35 20.08
CA TYR A 148 -9.12 -13.52 20.41
C TYR A 148 -10.38 -14.02 19.69
N PRO A 149 -10.85 -15.24 20.01
CA PRO A 149 -11.94 -15.90 19.27
C PRO A 149 -13.29 -15.20 19.41
N GLY A 150 -13.45 -14.28 20.37
CA GLY A 150 -14.66 -13.45 20.53
C GLY A 150 -14.57 -12.05 19.92
N ALA A 151 -13.39 -11.62 19.45
CA ALA A 151 -13.22 -10.25 18.95
C ALA A 151 -13.96 -10.05 17.61
N LYS A 152 -14.68 -8.92 17.50
CA LYS A 152 -15.19 -8.42 16.21
C LYS A 152 -14.02 -7.94 15.34
N ILE A 153 -14.21 -7.83 14.04
CA ILE A 153 -13.21 -7.33 13.10
C ILE A 153 -13.76 -6.10 12.42
N VAL A 154 -13.04 -4.99 12.54
CA VAL A 154 -13.24 -3.79 11.73
C VAL A 154 -12.21 -3.86 10.59
N HIS A 155 -12.69 -3.96 9.35
CA HIS A 155 -11.84 -3.98 8.17
C HIS A 155 -11.85 -2.61 7.50
N LEU A 156 -10.82 -1.80 7.75
CA LEU A 156 -10.67 -0.51 7.08
C LEU A 156 -9.94 -0.72 5.75
N THR A 157 -10.57 -0.27 4.67
CA THR A 157 -10.04 -0.30 3.32
C THR A 157 -9.94 1.10 2.75
N ARG A 158 -9.09 1.27 1.75
CA ARG A 158 -9.04 2.45 0.89
C ARG A 158 -8.79 1.99 -0.54
N ASP A 159 -9.25 2.74 -1.54
CA ASP A 159 -8.99 2.42 -2.93
C ASP A 159 -7.47 2.21 -3.15
N PRO A 160 -7.02 1.00 -3.56
CA PRO A 160 -5.62 0.69 -3.81
C PRO A 160 -4.92 1.72 -4.70
N ARG A 161 -5.65 2.30 -5.67
CA ARG A 161 -5.12 3.33 -6.58
C ARG A 161 -4.82 4.64 -5.83
N ASP A 162 -5.70 5.06 -4.92
CA ASP A 162 -5.46 6.24 -4.06
C ASP A 162 -4.41 6.00 -2.99
N THR A 163 -4.32 4.77 -2.50
CA THR A 163 -3.28 4.37 -1.55
C THR A 163 -1.91 4.41 -2.22
N PHE A 164 -1.79 3.93 -3.45
CA PHE A 164 -0.57 4.02 -4.24
C PHE A 164 -0.15 5.47 -4.47
N LEU A 165 -1.06 6.37 -4.85
CA LEU A 165 -0.75 7.80 -4.92
C LEU A 165 -0.28 8.39 -3.58
N SER A 166 -0.87 7.96 -2.45
CA SER A 166 -0.35 8.36 -1.14
C SER A 166 1.06 7.82 -0.92
N MET A 167 1.33 6.58 -1.30
CA MET A 167 2.63 5.95 -1.11
C MET A 167 3.71 6.64 -1.93
N LEU A 168 3.45 6.93 -3.21
CA LEU A 168 4.40 7.68 -4.06
C LEU A 168 4.76 9.03 -3.44
N ARG A 169 3.75 9.75 -2.93
CA ARG A 169 3.98 11.07 -2.32
C ARG A 169 4.73 11.01 -0.99
N THR A 170 4.43 10.02 -0.13
CA THR A 170 4.94 10.01 1.25
C THR A 170 6.10 9.06 1.48
N GLY A 171 6.35 8.14 0.55
CA GLY A 171 7.31 7.04 0.71
C GLY A 171 6.84 5.89 1.63
N ILE A 172 5.66 6.02 2.23
CA ILE A 172 5.15 5.07 3.24
C ILE A 172 3.96 4.36 2.63
N GLY A 173 3.95 3.03 2.62
CA GLY A 173 2.84 2.25 2.06
C GLY A 173 3.15 0.76 1.95
N VAL A 174 2.35 0.09 1.14
CA VAL A 174 2.48 -1.33 0.80
C VAL A 174 2.37 -1.50 -0.71
N PHE A 175 3.00 -2.56 -1.23
CA PHE A 175 2.90 -2.92 -2.63
C PHE A 175 1.45 -3.24 -3.02
N PRO A 176 1.02 -2.91 -4.26
CA PRO A 176 -0.31 -3.26 -4.76
C PRO A 176 -0.69 -4.74 -4.60
N SER A 177 0.26 -5.67 -4.70
CA SER A 177 0.05 -7.12 -4.47
C SER A 177 -0.56 -7.45 -3.10
N GLN A 178 -0.26 -6.64 -2.08
CA GLN A 178 -0.73 -6.85 -0.71
C GLN A 178 -2.24 -6.64 -0.56
N PHE A 179 -2.83 -5.81 -1.43
CA PHE A 179 -4.28 -5.65 -1.48
C PHE A 179 -4.96 -6.95 -1.93
N ARG A 180 -4.39 -7.66 -2.91
CA ARG A 180 -4.91 -8.97 -3.35
C ARG A 180 -4.79 -10.01 -2.24
N LYS A 181 -3.62 -10.11 -1.59
CA LYS A 181 -3.39 -11.05 -0.48
C LYS A 181 -4.36 -10.80 0.69
N GLN A 182 -4.46 -9.55 1.16
CA GLN A 182 -5.43 -9.21 2.22
C GLN A 182 -6.87 -9.40 1.76
N GLY A 183 -7.19 -8.99 0.53
CA GLY A 183 -8.54 -9.09 -0.03
C GLY A 183 -9.05 -10.51 -0.08
N ASN A 184 -8.23 -11.45 -0.55
CA ASN A 184 -8.59 -12.87 -0.57
C ASN A 184 -8.92 -13.41 0.83
N ILE A 185 -8.16 -13.00 1.84
CA ILE A 185 -8.39 -13.45 3.23
C ILE A 185 -9.65 -12.81 3.79
N MET A 186 -9.81 -11.51 3.64
CA MET A 186 -10.98 -10.81 4.16
C MET A 186 -12.26 -11.25 3.45
N THR A 187 -12.23 -11.55 2.15
CA THR A 187 -13.38 -12.12 1.44
C THR A 187 -13.77 -13.48 2.03
N ARG A 188 -12.80 -14.38 2.28
CA ARG A 188 -13.07 -15.68 2.93
C ARG A 188 -13.64 -15.50 4.33
N LEU A 189 -13.01 -14.66 5.15
CA LEU A 189 -13.45 -14.42 6.52
C LEU A 189 -14.83 -13.77 6.58
N MET A 190 -15.16 -12.86 5.67
CA MET A 190 -16.49 -12.24 5.58
C MET A 190 -17.58 -13.24 5.16
N ALA A 191 -17.24 -14.25 4.36
CA ALA A 191 -18.16 -15.33 4.02
C ALA A 191 -18.38 -16.28 5.21
N GLU A 192 -17.32 -16.55 5.99
CA GLU A 192 -17.38 -17.47 7.14
C GLU A 192 -17.98 -16.82 8.40
N TYR A 193 -17.74 -15.52 8.61
CA TYR A 193 -18.13 -14.77 9.81
C TYR A 193 -18.79 -13.41 9.47
N PRO A 194 -19.90 -13.39 8.72
CA PRO A 194 -20.52 -12.14 8.23
C PRO A 194 -20.89 -11.18 9.36
N ASP A 195 -21.41 -11.67 10.49
CA ASP A 195 -21.85 -10.84 11.62
C ASP A 195 -20.70 -10.33 12.50
N ARG A 196 -19.49 -10.84 12.29
CA ARG A 196 -18.30 -10.47 13.07
C ARG A 196 -17.37 -9.53 12.34
N ILE A 197 -17.64 -9.19 11.08
CA ILE A 197 -16.77 -8.33 10.27
C ILE A 197 -17.55 -7.13 9.73
N HIS A 198 -17.13 -5.94 10.14
CA HIS A 198 -17.64 -4.68 9.60
C HIS A 198 -16.57 -4.01 8.74
N ARG A 199 -16.88 -3.82 7.46
CA ARG A 199 -15.96 -3.17 6.52
C ARG A 199 -16.30 -1.69 6.38
N ILE A 200 -15.26 -0.87 6.49
CA ILE A 200 -15.31 0.58 6.29
C ILE A 200 -14.45 0.92 5.09
N ARG A 201 -14.99 1.69 4.14
CA ARG A 201 -14.18 2.36 3.13
C ARG A 201 -13.75 3.73 3.65
N TYR A 202 -12.47 4.05 3.51
CA TYR A 202 -11.92 5.36 3.84
C TYR A 202 -12.71 6.49 3.17
N GLU A 203 -13.14 6.26 1.94
CA GLU A 203 -13.93 7.18 1.13
C GLU A 203 -15.29 7.47 1.79
N ASP A 204 -15.98 6.46 2.33
CA ASP A 204 -17.23 6.67 3.06
C ASP A 204 -16.97 7.38 4.39
N LEU A 205 -15.88 7.04 5.08
CA LEU A 205 -15.48 7.68 6.34
C LEU A 205 -15.21 9.18 6.15
N ILE A 206 -14.71 9.62 5.00
CA ILE A 206 -14.48 11.05 4.73
C ILE A 206 -15.68 11.74 4.09
N LEU A 207 -16.42 11.07 3.19
CA LEU A 207 -17.51 11.70 2.43
C LEU A 207 -18.88 11.62 3.13
N GLN A 208 -19.08 10.63 3.99
CA GLN A 208 -20.30 10.41 4.77
C GLN A 208 -19.92 10.06 6.23
N PRO A 209 -19.17 10.93 6.93
CA PRO A 209 -18.54 10.57 8.20
C PRO A 209 -19.56 10.23 9.29
N ASP A 210 -20.60 11.03 9.44
CA ASP A 210 -21.65 10.85 10.46
C ASP A 210 -22.31 9.47 10.35
N LYS A 211 -22.84 9.14 9.16
CA LYS A 211 -23.43 7.84 8.85
C LYS A 211 -22.46 6.67 9.02
N THR A 212 -21.21 6.86 8.59
CA THR A 212 -20.20 5.79 8.66
C THR A 212 -19.78 5.49 10.09
N ILE A 213 -19.58 6.53 10.90
CA ILE A 213 -19.18 6.40 12.30
C ILE A 213 -20.34 5.86 13.14
N SER A 214 -21.58 6.31 12.91
CA SER A 214 -22.77 5.75 13.58
C SER A 214 -22.89 4.23 13.37
N LYS A 215 -22.77 3.75 12.12
CA LYS A 215 -22.79 2.31 11.83
C LYS A 215 -21.65 1.54 12.50
N LEU A 216 -20.47 2.15 12.59
CA LEU A 216 -19.33 1.56 13.30
C LEU A 216 -19.62 1.47 14.80
N CYS A 217 -20.17 2.52 15.40
CA CYS A 217 -20.56 2.54 16.81
C CYS A 217 -21.61 1.46 17.10
N ASP A 218 -22.62 1.31 16.26
CA ASP A 218 -23.63 0.25 16.39
C ASP A 218 -22.97 -1.14 16.34
N PHE A 219 -22.07 -1.35 15.37
CA PHE A 219 -21.33 -2.62 15.24
C PHE A 219 -20.42 -2.91 16.44
N LEU A 220 -19.73 -1.89 16.97
CA LEU A 220 -18.88 -2.02 18.14
C LEU A 220 -19.66 -2.02 19.45
N GLU A 221 -20.97 -1.72 19.39
CA GLU A 221 -21.87 -1.51 20.52
C GLU A 221 -21.32 -0.45 21.50
N CYS A 222 -20.83 0.66 20.94
CA CYS A 222 -20.38 1.83 21.71
C CYS A 222 -21.20 3.08 21.37
N THR A 223 -21.08 4.10 22.20
CA THR A 223 -21.88 5.32 22.09
C THR A 223 -21.34 6.23 20.99
N TYR A 224 -22.18 6.55 19.99
CA TYR A 224 -21.90 7.60 19.04
C TYR A 224 -21.89 8.97 19.72
N SER A 225 -20.89 9.79 19.42
CA SER A 225 -20.81 11.19 19.87
C SER A 225 -20.41 12.12 18.73
N PRO A 226 -21.05 13.30 18.58
CA PRO A 226 -20.64 14.30 17.59
C PRO A 226 -19.17 14.74 17.73
N ALA A 227 -18.57 14.63 18.92
CA ALA A 227 -17.15 14.91 19.14
C ALA A 227 -16.22 13.98 18.35
N MET A 228 -16.71 12.80 17.94
CA MET A 228 -15.97 11.85 17.09
C MET A 228 -15.74 12.38 15.67
N LEU A 229 -16.46 13.42 15.23
CA LEU A 229 -16.23 14.10 13.95
C LEU A 229 -15.09 15.13 14.01
N GLU A 230 -14.75 15.62 15.20
CA GLU A 230 -13.73 16.67 15.40
C GLU A 230 -12.36 16.34 14.74
N PRO A 231 -11.84 15.10 14.78
CA PRO A 231 -10.59 14.74 14.11
C PRO A 231 -10.57 15.04 12.60
N LEU A 232 -11.72 15.01 11.92
CA LEU A 232 -11.81 15.31 10.48
C LEU A 232 -11.49 16.78 10.16
N THR A 233 -11.55 17.67 11.15
CA THR A 233 -11.22 19.10 10.99
C THR A 233 -9.72 19.40 10.99
N ARG A 234 -8.89 18.40 11.30
CA ARG A 234 -7.45 18.53 11.41
C ARG A 234 -6.75 17.83 10.25
N ARG A 235 -5.57 18.33 9.88
CA ARG A 235 -4.67 17.56 9.01
C ARG A 235 -4.10 16.42 9.83
N ILE A 236 -4.43 15.18 9.45
CA ILE A 236 -3.90 13.98 10.09
C ILE A 236 -2.79 13.40 9.21
N SER A 237 -1.69 13.00 9.84
CA SER A 237 -0.51 12.48 9.15
C SER A 237 -0.04 13.47 8.06
N GLN A 238 0.33 12.96 6.88
CA GLN A 238 0.83 13.76 5.76
C GLN A 238 -0.28 14.16 4.76
N ASN A 239 -1.51 14.38 5.22
CA ASN A 239 -2.58 14.89 4.36
C ASN A 239 -2.39 16.38 4.05
N GLN A 240 -2.73 16.78 2.82
CA GLN A 240 -2.58 18.16 2.34
C GLN A 240 -3.58 19.11 2.98
N LYS A 241 -4.80 18.63 3.26
CA LYS A 241 -5.90 19.41 3.85
C LYS A 241 -6.78 18.51 4.75
N PRO A 242 -7.49 19.09 5.74
CA PRO A 242 -8.46 18.36 6.56
C PRO A 242 -9.65 17.88 5.71
N ALA A 243 -10.41 16.90 6.22
CA ALA A 243 -11.61 16.40 5.56
C ALA A 243 -12.82 17.32 5.72
N LEU A 244 -12.88 18.04 6.84
CA LEU A 244 -13.90 19.04 7.13
C LEU A 244 -13.24 20.41 7.34
N ALA A 245 -13.87 21.46 6.81
CA ALA A 245 -13.52 22.82 7.16
C ALA A 245 -13.89 23.10 8.63
N ARG A 246 -12.93 23.59 9.41
CA ARG A 246 -13.10 23.82 10.85
C ARG A 246 -14.24 24.82 11.14
N THR A 247 -14.35 25.86 10.31
CA THR A 247 -15.41 26.87 10.39
C THR A 247 -16.81 26.29 10.14
N ASP A 248 -16.95 25.40 9.17
CA ASP A 248 -18.22 24.75 8.86
C ASP A 248 -18.63 23.75 9.95
N PHE A 249 -17.67 22.96 10.44
CA PHE A 249 -17.90 22.01 11.53
C PHE A 249 -18.45 22.69 12.80
N TYR A 250 -17.81 23.77 13.27
CA TYR A 250 -18.30 24.51 14.45
C TYR A 250 -19.61 25.28 14.21
N ARG A 251 -20.07 25.39 12.96
CA ARG A 251 -21.41 25.89 12.60
C ARG A 251 -22.43 24.76 12.40
N GLY A 252 -22.09 23.53 12.78
CA GLY A 252 -22.95 22.35 12.62
C GLY A 252 -23.10 21.86 11.18
N ARG A 253 -22.22 22.28 10.27
CA ARG A 253 -22.27 21.89 8.85
C ARG A 253 -21.22 20.82 8.56
N ILE A 254 -21.66 19.64 8.19
CA ILE A 254 -20.79 18.55 7.74
C ILE A 254 -20.71 18.59 6.22
N ARG A 255 -19.70 19.29 5.70
CA ARG A 255 -19.46 19.45 4.26
C ARG A 255 -18.07 18.93 3.89
N PRO A 256 -17.93 17.62 3.64
CA PRO A 256 -16.68 17.06 3.19
C PRO A 256 -16.27 17.56 1.82
N ASP A 257 -14.96 17.63 1.60
CA ASP A 257 -14.41 17.93 0.29
C ASP A 257 -14.38 16.66 -0.60
N PRO A 258 -15.18 16.59 -1.68
CA PRO A 258 -15.24 15.42 -2.55
C PRO A 258 -13.91 15.13 -3.27
N GLN A 259 -13.02 16.12 -3.38
CA GLN A 259 -11.72 15.97 -4.03
C GLN A 259 -10.71 15.17 -3.19
N LEU A 260 -11.03 14.87 -1.93
CA LEU A 260 -10.19 14.04 -1.06
C LEU A 260 -10.31 12.53 -1.35
N ALA A 261 -11.38 12.12 -2.03
CA ALA A 261 -11.59 10.77 -2.51
C ALA A 261 -11.32 10.66 -4.03
N ALA A 262 -11.08 9.43 -4.48
CA ALA A 262 -10.91 9.06 -5.88
C ALA A 262 -9.93 9.97 -6.64
N ARG A 263 -8.81 10.34 -5.98
CA ARG A 263 -7.78 11.22 -6.56
C ARG A 263 -7.09 10.58 -7.75
N TRP A 264 -6.98 9.25 -7.76
CA TRP A 264 -6.47 8.45 -8.86
C TRP A 264 -7.15 8.73 -10.20
N LYS A 265 -8.43 9.14 -10.18
CA LYS A 265 -9.16 9.53 -11.39
C LYS A 265 -8.54 10.76 -12.08
N ARG A 266 -7.80 11.59 -11.33
CA ARG A 266 -7.23 12.86 -11.81
C ARG A 266 -5.70 12.88 -11.80
N GLN A 267 -5.08 12.09 -10.93
CA GLN A 267 -3.66 12.22 -10.61
C GLN A 267 -2.81 11.02 -11.05
N MET A 268 -3.44 9.88 -11.37
CA MET A 268 -2.73 8.66 -11.76
C MET A 268 -2.54 8.60 -13.28
N HIS A 269 -1.30 8.35 -13.71
CA HIS A 269 -0.96 8.18 -15.12
C HIS A 269 -1.65 6.95 -15.71
N VAL A 270 -1.90 6.92 -17.02
CA VAL A 270 -2.59 5.79 -17.67
C VAL A 270 -1.81 4.48 -17.51
N GLU A 271 -0.49 4.53 -17.60
CA GLU A 271 0.39 3.36 -17.43
C GLU A 271 0.33 2.80 -16.01
N ASP A 272 0.37 3.68 -14.99
CA ASP A 272 0.17 3.27 -13.58
C ASP A 272 -1.19 2.58 -13.43
N LEU A 273 -2.24 3.19 -13.98
CA LEU A 273 -3.61 2.73 -13.85
C LEU A 273 -3.83 1.36 -14.52
N ALA A 274 -3.25 1.14 -15.70
CA ALA A 274 -3.33 -0.14 -16.41
C ALA A 274 -2.72 -1.27 -15.58
N ARG A 275 -1.70 -0.98 -14.77
CA ARG A 275 -1.07 -1.98 -13.88
C ARG A 275 -1.90 -2.32 -12.65
N PHE A 276 -3.02 -1.66 -12.41
CA PHE A 276 -4.00 -2.11 -11.43
C PHE A 276 -4.96 -3.16 -11.98
N ASN A 277 -4.88 -3.53 -13.27
CA ASN A 277 -5.81 -4.51 -13.86
C ASN A 277 -5.75 -5.88 -13.18
N PHE A 278 -4.60 -6.30 -12.62
CA PHE A 278 -4.52 -7.53 -11.83
C PHE A 278 -5.31 -7.47 -10.50
N LEU A 279 -5.64 -6.26 -10.03
CA LEU A 279 -6.47 -6.02 -8.85
C LEU A 279 -7.95 -5.87 -9.17
N THR A 280 -8.39 -5.99 -10.42
CA THR A 280 -9.80 -5.74 -10.82
C THR A 280 -10.80 -6.50 -9.94
N GLU A 281 -10.56 -7.79 -9.70
CA GLU A 281 -11.45 -8.60 -8.86
C GLU A 281 -11.36 -8.18 -7.37
N THR A 282 -10.18 -7.80 -6.88
CA THR A 282 -10.02 -7.28 -5.51
C THR A 282 -10.76 -5.95 -5.33
N LEU A 283 -10.64 -5.03 -6.31
CA LEU A 283 -11.34 -3.75 -6.33
C LEU A 283 -12.85 -3.97 -6.29
N LYS A 284 -13.37 -4.85 -7.14
CA LYS A 284 -14.79 -5.21 -7.19
C LYS A 284 -15.27 -5.77 -5.85
N ASN A 285 -14.54 -6.74 -5.28
CA ASN A 285 -14.88 -7.34 -3.99
C ASN A 285 -14.86 -6.35 -2.83
N PHE A 286 -14.04 -5.30 -2.93
CA PHE A 286 -13.99 -4.21 -1.96
C PHE A 286 -15.02 -3.09 -2.22
N GLY A 287 -15.82 -3.21 -3.27
CA GLY A 287 -16.81 -2.21 -3.64
C GLY A 287 -16.20 -0.95 -4.27
N TYR A 288 -15.01 -1.05 -4.86
CA TYR A 288 -14.39 0.03 -5.63
C TYR A 288 -14.80 -0.06 -7.12
N PRO A 289 -14.88 1.08 -7.82
CA PRO A 289 -15.32 1.09 -9.21
C PRO A 289 -14.29 0.39 -10.12
N VAL A 290 -14.80 -0.52 -10.94
CA VAL A 290 -14.13 -1.20 -12.05
C VAL A 290 -14.96 -0.98 -13.31
N ILE A 291 -14.36 -1.18 -14.48
CA ILE A 291 -15.04 -1.06 -15.76
C ILE A 291 -15.24 -2.45 -16.32
N SER A 292 -16.50 -2.81 -16.58
CA SER A 292 -16.85 -4.06 -17.24
C SER A 292 -17.89 -3.79 -18.33
N MET A 293 -17.54 -4.10 -19.58
CA MET A 293 -18.42 -3.87 -20.74
C MET A 293 -17.98 -4.72 -21.93
N LYS A 294 -18.87 -4.91 -22.90
CA LYS A 294 -18.51 -5.42 -24.23
C LYS A 294 -18.13 -4.25 -25.14
N SER A 295 -17.18 -4.46 -26.04
CA SER A 295 -16.73 -3.47 -27.02
C SER A 295 -16.12 -4.18 -28.24
N ALA A 296 -15.50 -3.43 -29.13
CA ALA A 296 -14.71 -3.94 -30.25
C ALA A 296 -13.35 -3.24 -30.32
N LEU A 297 -12.30 -4.01 -30.59
CA LEU A 297 -10.96 -3.53 -30.90
C LEU A 297 -10.74 -3.61 -32.41
N GLU A 298 -10.40 -2.50 -33.03
CA GLU A 298 -10.13 -2.39 -34.45
C GLU A 298 -8.63 -2.21 -34.66
N ILE A 299 -8.05 -3.05 -35.51
CA ILE A 299 -6.62 -3.16 -35.70
C ILE A 299 -6.31 -3.09 -37.18
N GLU A 300 -5.61 -2.04 -37.57
CA GLU A 300 -5.11 -1.87 -38.92
C GLU A 300 -3.66 -2.36 -38.98
N SER A 301 -3.41 -3.38 -39.79
CA SER A 301 -2.09 -4.00 -39.93
C SER A 301 -1.75 -4.29 -41.40
N ASP A 302 -0.50 -4.09 -41.79
CA ASP A 302 0.02 -4.40 -43.13
C ASP A 302 0.41 -5.88 -43.30
N GLY A 303 0.26 -6.69 -42.25
CA GLY A 303 0.59 -8.11 -42.26
C GLY A 303 0.29 -8.80 -40.92
N PRO A 304 0.75 -10.05 -40.75
CA PRO A 304 0.44 -10.81 -39.56
C PRO A 304 1.13 -10.24 -38.30
N CYS A 305 0.40 -10.18 -37.20
CA CYS A 305 0.92 -9.71 -35.91
C CYS A 305 0.26 -10.43 -34.74
N ARG A 306 0.96 -10.47 -33.61
CA ARG A 306 0.47 -11.08 -32.36
C ARG A 306 0.38 -10.04 -31.26
N LEU A 307 -0.73 -10.08 -30.53
CA LEU A 307 -1.10 -9.09 -29.54
C LEU A 307 -1.35 -9.75 -28.18
N VAL A 308 -1.00 -9.03 -27.12
CA VAL A 308 -1.37 -9.33 -25.74
C VAL A 308 -2.22 -8.19 -25.21
N LEU A 309 -3.42 -8.54 -24.74
CA LEU A 309 -4.44 -7.65 -24.25
C LEU A 309 -4.41 -7.63 -22.72
N ALA A 310 -4.40 -6.46 -22.09
CA ALA A 310 -4.50 -6.34 -20.63
C ALA A 310 -5.70 -5.48 -20.22
N GLY A 311 -6.51 -6.00 -19.29
CA GLY A 311 -7.79 -5.40 -18.90
C GLY A 311 -8.92 -5.65 -19.90
N MET A 312 -8.70 -6.52 -20.89
CA MET A 312 -9.70 -6.97 -21.84
C MET A 312 -9.33 -8.37 -22.37
N SER A 313 -10.29 -9.06 -22.98
CA SER A 313 -10.06 -10.32 -23.67
C SER A 313 -10.95 -10.46 -24.92
N SER A 314 -10.46 -11.17 -25.94
CA SER A 314 -11.21 -11.54 -27.15
C SER A 314 -11.50 -13.03 -27.11
N GLN A 315 -12.78 -13.43 -27.25
CA GLN A 315 -13.20 -14.83 -27.14
C GLN A 315 -12.67 -15.58 -25.88
N GLY A 316 -12.42 -14.84 -24.79
CA GLY A 316 -11.84 -15.40 -23.55
C GLY A 316 -10.32 -15.51 -23.53
N SER A 317 -9.62 -15.16 -24.61
CA SER A 317 -8.16 -15.10 -24.68
C SER A 317 -7.64 -13.68 -24.52
N GLU A 318 -6.54 -13.53 -23.79
CA GLU A 318 -5.75 -12.30 -23.71
C GLU A 318 -4.70 -12.22 -24.83
N THR A 319 -4.39 -13.34 -25.50
CA THR A 319 -3.51 -13.37 -26.67
C THR A 319 -4.33 -13.49 -27.95
N VAL A 320 -4.05 -12.65 -28.94
CA VAL A 320 -4.75 -12.64 -30.22
C VAL A 320 -3.74 -12.61 -31.36
N ASP A 321 -3.94 -13.48 -32.34
CA ASP A 321 -3.22 -13.49 -33.61
C ASP A 321 -4.06 -12.79 -34.69
N ILE A 322 -3.42 -11.92 -35.47
CA ILE A 322 -3.97 -11.30 -36.68
C ILE A 322 -3.22 -11.92 -37.86
N ASP A 323 -3.93 -12.66 -38.72
CA ASP A 323 -3.27 -13.48 -39.75
C ASP A 323 -3.10 -12.75 -41.09
N LYS A 324 -3.84 -11.67 -41.34
CA LYS A 324 -3.94 -11.01 -42.65
C LYS A 324 -3.78 -9.50 -42.53
N SER A 325 -3.35 -8.89 -43.63
CA SER A 325 -3.33 -7.43 -43.76
C SER A 325 -4.75 -6.86 -43.87
N GLY A 326 -4.90 -5.60 -43.49
CA GLY A 326 -6.15 -4.84 -43.50
C GLY A 326 -6.65 -4.51 -42.10
N ASN A 327 -7.93 -4.15 -42.03
CA ASN A 327 -8.59 -3.80 -40.78
C ASN A 327 -9.28 -5.05 -40.19
N THR A 328 -8.85 -5.46 -39.00
CA THR A 328 -9.46 -6.55 -38.25
C THR A 328 -10.25 -5.99 -37.08
N GLN A 329 -11.53 -6.34 -37.01
CA GLN A 329 -12.39 -6.00 -35.88
C GLN A 329 -12.55 -7.21 -34.96
N LEU A 330 -12.18 -7.05 -33.69
CA LEU A 330 -12.21 -8.07 -32.66
C LEU A 330 -13.28 -7.72 -31.63
N PRO A 331 -14.33 -8.54 -31.46
CA PRO A 331 -15.23 -8.41 -30.32
C PRO A 331 -14.47 -8.69 -29.02
N ILE A 332 -14.50 -7.74 -28.08
CA ILE A 332 -13.80 -7.86 -26.80
C ILE A 332 -14.74 -7.70 -25.61
N THR A 333 -14.36 -8.31 -24.50
CA THR A 333 -14.90 -8.02 -23.17
C THR A 333 -13.85 -7.26 -22.38
N ILE A 334 -14.19 -6.05 -21.94
CA ILE A 334 -13.36 -5.22 -21.07
C ILE A 334 -13.68 -5.60 -19.61
N ASN A 335 -12.64 -5.79 -18.81
CA ASN A 335 -12.71 -5.94 -17.37
C ASN A 335 -11.44 -5.36 -16.73
N CYS A 336 -11.46 -4.09 -16.32
CA CYS A 336 -10.26 -3.37 -15.95
C CYS A 336 -10.42 -2.41 -14.76
N ALA A 337 -9.29 -2.00 -14.21
CA ALA A 337 -9.20 -1.04 -13.11
C ALA A 337 -9.29 0.43 -13.57
N GLY A 338 -9.52 0.69 -14.86
CA GLY A 338 -9.73 2.04 -15.40
C GLY A 338 -8.92 2.39 -16.64
N ALA A 339 -8.03 1.51 -17.08
CA ALA A 339 -7.29 1.64 -18.34
C ALA A 339 -7.10 0.25 -18.95
N VAL A 340 -6.91 0.21 -20.26
CA VAL A 340 -6.60 -1.02 -20.98
C VAL A 340 -5.32 -0.86 -21.78
N THR A 341 -4.69 -1.99 -22.09
CA THR A 341 -3.41 -2.05 -22.80
C THR A 341 -3.49 -3.06 -23.94
N VAL A 342 -2.86 -2.72 -25.05
CA VAL A 342 -2.52 -3.65 -26.13
C VAL A 342 -1.01 -3.62 -26.32
N ARG A 343 -0.35 -4.78 -26.17
CA ARG A 343 1.07 -4.95 -26.47
C ARG A 343 1.22 -5.81 -27.70
N ILE A 344 1.99 -5.34 -28.68
CA ILE A 344 2.32 -6.13 -29.86
C ILE A 344 3.60 -6.90 -29.57
N VAL A 345 3.54 -8.23 -29.62
CA VAL A 345 4.69 -9.10 -29.34
C VAL A 345 5.36 -9.63 -30.60
N GLU A 346 4.64 -9.65 -31.73
CA GLU A 346 5.18 -9.99 -33.05
C GLU A 346 4.55 -9.07 -34.11
N GLY A 347 5.33 -8.63 -35.10
CA GLY A 347 4.82 -7.82 -36.20
C GLY A 347 4.52 -6.35 -35.84
N ALA A 348 5.14 -5.78 -34.81
CA ALA A 348 4.85 -4.41 -34.35
C ALA A 348 4.98 -3.33 -35.44
N HIS A 349 6.00 -3.44 -36.30
CA HIS A 349 6.23 -2.53 -37.43
C HIS A 349 5.14 -2.59 -38.52
N LEU A 350 4.28 -3.61 -38.49
CA LEU A 350 3.17 -3.80 -39.43
C LEU A 350 1.88 -3.15 -38.92
N VAL A 351 1.73 -2.94 -37.61
CA VAL A 351 0.54 -2.35 -37.03
C VAL A 351 0.56 -0.83 -37.22
N ARG A 352 -0.46 -0.31 -37.90
CA ARG A 352 -0.61 1.12 -38.19
C ARG A 352 -1.46 1.82 -37.15
N ARG A 353 -2.53 1.16 -36.71
CA ARG A 353 -3.52 1.78 -35.84
C ARG A 353 -4.19 0.75 -34.94
N ILE A 354 -4.47 1.17 -33.70
CA ILE A 354 -5.24 0.40 -32.73
C ILE A 354 -6.33 1.32 -32.17
N HIS A 355 -7.58 0.99 -32.47
CA HIS A 355 -8.75 1.79 -32.10
C HIS A 355 -9.71 0.97 -31.23
N LEU A 356 -10.11 1.53 -30.09
CA LEU A 356 -11.10 0.94 -29.22
C LEU A 356 -12.44 1.65 -29.41
N ALA A 357 -13.45 0.94 -29.92
CA ALA A 357 -14.71 1.52 -30.36
C ALA A 357 -15.41 2.42 -29.31
N CYS A 358 -15.27 2.10 -28.02
CA CYS A 358 -15.92 2.86 -26.94
C CYS A 358 -15.12 4.06 -26.41
N ALA A 359 -13.86 4.25 -26.82
CA ALA A 359 -12.96 5.23 -26.22
C ALA A 359 -12.07 5.99 -27.21
N GLY A 360 -11.90 5.48 -28.44
CA GLY A 360 -11.05 6.07 -29.45
C GLY A 360 -9.72 5.35 -29.61
N GLU A 361 -8.76 6.06 -30.20
CA GLU A 361 -7.45 5.52 -30.57
C GLU A 361 -6.55 5.36 -29.35
N LEU A 362 -5.88 4.21 -29.24
CA LEU A 362 -4.92 3.98 -28.17
C LEU A 362 -3.64 4.78 -28.43
N SER A 363 -3.11 5.38 -27.37
CA SER A 363 -1.85 6.14 -27.43
C SER A 363 -0.66 5.21 -27.19
N PRO A 364 0.46 5.39 -27.92
CA PRO A 364 1.68 4.66 -27.63
C PRO A 364 2.17 4.97 -26.21
N SER A 365 2.69 3.95 -25.54
CA SER A 365 3.33 4.12 -24.23
C SER A 365 4.58 4.97 -24.35
N ALA A 366 4.82 5.80 -23.34
CA ALA A 366 6.06 6.54 -23.20
C ALA A 366 7.20 5.68 -22.64
N SER A 367 6.89 4.50 -22.09
CA SER A 367 7.82 3.67 -21.31
C SER A 367 7.91 2.21 -21.76
N GLU A 368 7.01 1.75 -22.63
CA GLU A 368 6.97 0.38 -23.11
C GLU A 368 6.94 0.36 -24.63
N GLN A 369 7.96 -0.23 -25.26
CA GLN A 369 7.99 -0.37 -26.71
C GLN A 369 6.83 -1.27 -27.17
N ASP A 370 6.24 -0.91 -28.32
CA ASP A 370 5.15 -1.65 -28.98
C ASP A 370 3.91 -1.85 -28.07
N CYS A 371 3.75 -0.97 -27.09
CA CYS A 371 2.69 -1.00 -26.10
C CYS A 371 1.82 0.25 -26.24
N PHE A 372 0.50 0.06 -26.20
CA PHE A 372 -0.48 1.09 -26.44
C PHE A 372 -1.51 1.07 -25.31
N HIS A 373 -1.90 2.25 -24.81
CA HIS A 373 -2.82 2.38 -23.70
C HIS A 373 -3.96 3.32 -24.03
N ILE A 374 -5.11 3.08 -23.39
CA ILE A 374 -6.18 4.09 -23.32
C ILE A 374 -6.80 4.09 -21.94
N ARG A 375 -7.02 5.30 -21.43
CA ARG A 375 -7.71 5.55 -20.16
C ARG A 375 -9.21 5.54 -20.41
N LEU A 376 -9.94 4.74 -19.63
CA LEU A 376 -11.40 4.61 -19.73
C LEU A 376 -12.14 5.37 -18.62
N VAL A 377 -11.42 6.08 -17.77
CA VAL A 377 -11.95 6.88 -16.67
C VAL A 377 -11.86 8.35 -17.04
N PRO A 378 -12.97 9.12 -16.99
CA PRO A 378 -12.98 10.51 -17.39
C PRO A 378 -11.92 11.32 -16.66
N GLU A 379 -11.09 12.06 -17.42
CA GLU A 379 -10.25 13.10 -16.85
C GLU A 379 -11.16 14.23 -16.38
N THR A 380 -11.10 14.58 -15.09
CA THR A 380 -11.56 15.91 -14.70
C THR A 380 -10.51 16.92 -15.15
N ALA A 381 -10.91 18.13 -15.51
CA ALA A 381 -10.13 19.20 -16.13
C ALA A 381 -8.74 19.57 -15.55
N ASP A 382 -8.32 18.98 -14.42
CA ASP A 382 -6.94 19.05 -13.94
C ASP A 382 -6.05 18.13 -14.79
N ARG A 383 -5.28 18.73 -15.72
CA ARG A 383 -4.32 18.01 -16.56
C ARG A 383 -3.38 17.14 -15.70
N ILE A 384 -3.26 15.86 -16.05
CA ILE A 384 -2.20 14.99 -15.55
C ILE A 384 -0.86 15.64 -15.99
N PRO A 385 0.11 15.86 -15.08
CA PRO A 385 1.37 16.48 -15.46
C PRO A 385 2.04 15.71 -16.60
N SER A 386 2.36 16.41 -17.69
CA SER A 386 2.92 15.84 -18.93
C SER A 386 4.40 15.48 -18.84
N HIS A 387 5.02 15.51 -17.66
CA HIS A 387 6.45 15.28 -17.52
C HIS A 387 6.80 13.80 -17.57
N SER A 388 7.68 13.51 -18.51
CA SER A 388 7.93 12.28 -19.25
C SER A 388 8.82 11.28 -18.51
N MET A 389 8.51 10.97 -17.25
CA MET A 389 9.11 9.81 -16.62
C MET A 389 8.20 9.09 -15.62
N VAL A 390 7.65 8.00 -16.14
CA VAL A 390 7.32 6.72 -15.49
C VAL A 390 7.31 6.74 -13.95
N ARG A 391 6.20 7.19 -13.35
CA ARG A 391 5.91 6.94 -11.91
C ARG A 391 5.90 5.44 -11.56
N SER A 392 5.89 4.59 -12.59
CA SER A 392 5.98 3.14 -12.54
C SER A 392 7.09 2.57 -13.42
N TRP A 393 8.35 3.01 -13.41
CA TRP A 393 9.41 2.18 -14.08
C TRP A 393 9.47 0.74 -13.49
N ALA A 394 8.76 0.54 -12.38
CA ALA A 394 9.05 -0.44 -11.37
C ALA A 394 7.98 -1.49 -11.09
N LEU A 395 6.79 -1.45 -11.68
CA LEU A 395 5.90 -2.63 -11.60
C LEU A 395 6.30 -3.71 -12.66
N PHE A 396 7.48 -3.52 -13.28
CA PHE A 396 8.36 -4.48 -13.98
C PHE A 396 7.78 -5.31 -15.13
N CYS A 397 7.34 -4.64 -16.20
CA CYS A 397 7.70 -5.07 -17.55
C CYS A 397 8.73 -4.07 -18.08
N LEU A 398 9.99 -4.47 -18.11
CA LEU A 398 11.04 -3.74 -18.82
C LEU A 398 10.96 -4.19 -20.29
N SER A 399 10.56 -3.29 -21.17
CA SER A 399 10.72 -3.51 -22.62
C SER A 399 11.38 -2.35 -23.35
N SER A 400 11.41 -1.12 -22.79
CA SER A 400 12.32 -0.08 -23.29
C SER A 400 13.63 -0.11 -22.50
N LYS A 401 14.72 -0.48 -23.17
CA LYS A 401 16.04 -0.17 -22.65
C LYS A 401 16.19 1.35 -22.70
N PRO A 402 16.63 1.98 -21.60
CA PRO A 402 17.25 3.29 -21.68
C PRO A 402 18.21 3.30 -22.87
N GLY A 403 18.26 4.39 -23.65
CA GLY A 403 19.16 4.45 -24.80
C GLY A 403 20.57 3.99 -24.41
N PRO A 404 21.37 3.39 -25.31
CA PRO A 404 22.62 2.72 -24.96
C PRO A 404 23.66 3.61 -24.25
N LYS A 405 23.44 4.94 -24.21
CA LYS A 405 24.27 5.94 -23.54
C LYS A 405 23.63 6.56 -22.29
N ALA A 406 22.43 6.14 -21.90
CA ALA A 406 21.75 6.71 -20.74
C ALA A 406 22.49 6.33 -19.45
N ARG A 407 22.82 7.34 -18.65
CA ARG A 407 23.51 7.21 -17.37
C ARG A 407 22.47 7.06 -16.26
N ILE A 408 22.41 5.86 -15.70
CA ILE A 408 21.36 5.48 -14.78
C ILE A 408 21.95 5.16 -13.42
N ALA A 409 21.41 5.83 -12.41
CA ALA A 409 21.72 5.52 -11.02
C ALA A 409 20.56 4.83 -10.32
N LEU A 410 20.93 4.00 -9.34
CA LEU A 410 20.01 3.47 -8.35
C LEU A 410 20.20 4.21 -7.04
N TYR A 411 19.21 4.95 -6.55
CA TYR A 411 19.24 5.51 -5.21
C TYR A 411 18.56 4.55 -4.22
N THR A 412 19.35 4.08 -3.26
CA THR A 412 18.89 3.14 -2.23
C THR A 412 19.40 3.53 -0.84
N ALA A 413 18.77 2.97 0.18
CA ALA A 413 19.05 3.19 1.60
C ALA A 413 18.72 1.91 2.39
N GLY A 414 19.32 0.77 2.02
CA GLY A 414 19.13 -0.50 2.73
C GLY A 414 19.44 -1.78 1.96
N GLY A 415 19.15 -2.93 2.59
CA GLY A 415 19.57 -4.27 2.13
C GLY A 415 18.83 -4.85 0.91
N ALA A 416 17.76 -4.20 0.42
CA ALA A 416 16.97 -4.68 -0.72
C ALA A 416 17.65 -4.42 -2.09
N THR A 417 18.73 -3.63 -2.11
CA THR A 417 19.47 -3.22 -3.32
C THR A 417 19.96 -4.40 -4.14
N ARG A 418 20.50 -5.44 -3.50
CA ARG A 418 21.09 -6.58 -4.20
C ARG A 418 20.02 -7.38 -4.97
N ALA A 419 18.93 -7.74 -4.30
CA ALA A 419 17.82 -8.48 -4.92
C ALA A 419 17.14 -7.67 -6.05
N PHE A 420 17.11 -6.34 -5.91
CA PHE A 420 16.62 -5.46 -6.97
C PHE A 420 17.54 -5.49 -8.19
N ILE A 421 18.84 -5.27 -8.00
CA ILE A 421 19.83 -5.28 -9.08
C ILE A 421 19.84 -6.64 -9.78
N GLU A 422 19.88 -7.75 -9.05
CA GLU A 422 19.88 -9.10 -9.63
C GLU A 422 18.71 -9.32 -10.58
N ARG A 423 17.53 -8.77 -10.27
CA ARG A 423 16.33 -8.93 -11.08
C ARG A 423 16.40 -8.18 -12.42
N ILE A 424 17.12 -7.06 -12.49
CA ILE A 424 17.03 -6.14 -13.64
C ILE A 424 18.37 -5.74 -14.25
N ARG A 425 19.49 -6.21 -13.69
CA ARG A 425 20.84 -5.87 -14.16
C ARG A 425 21.10 -6.28 -15.61
N ALA A 426 20.50 -7.38 -16.08
CA ALA A 426 20.63 -7.79 -17.49
C ALA A 426 19.99 -6.78 -18.47
N GLN A 427 19.19 -5.85 -17.97
CA GLN A 427 18.32 -4.98 -18.76
C GLN A 427 18.78 -3.52 -18.73
N ILE A 428 19.63 -3.14 -17.77
CA ILE A 428 20.07 -1.76 -17.51
C ILE A 428 21.57 -1.73 -17.27
N HIS A 429 22.27 -0.82 -17.96
CA HIS A 429 23.63 -0.45 -17.61
C HIS A 429 23.58 0.57 -16.46
N TRP A 430 24.21 0.25 -15.34
CA TRP A 430 24.21 1.09 -14.15
C TRP A 430 25.49 1.91 -14.07
N GLU A 431 25.34 3.23 -14.02
CA GLU A 431 26.45 4.16 -13.82
C GLU A 431 26.95 4.07 -12.37
N CYS A 432 26.02 4.09 -11.41
CA CYS A 432 26.35 4.02 -9.99
C CYS A 432 25.15 3.63 -9.12
N ILE A 433 25.44 3.28 -7.87
CA ILE A 433 24.47 3.20 -6.79
C ILE A 433 24.71 4.39 -5.87
N ILE A 434 23.66 5.15 -5.58
CA ILE A 434 23.71 6.27 -4.64
C ILE A 434 23.24 5.73 -3.28
N ASP A 435 24.14 5.69 -2.31
CA ASP A 435 23.85 5.28 -0.92
C ASP A 435 24.86 5.94 0.03
N SER A 436 24.38 6.56 1.11
CA SER A 436 25.23 7.21 2.11
C SER A 436 25.69 6.29 3.24
N SER A 437 25.13 5.08 3.34
CA SER A 437 25.34 4.15 4.46
C SER A 437 26.38 3.08 4.19
N ILE A 438 26.73 2.84 2.92
CA ILE A 438 27.63 1.78 2.49
C ILE A 438 28.64 2.32 1.48
N GLN A 439 29.82 1.72 1.44
CA GLN A 439 30.91 2.05 0.50
C GLN A 439 31.29 0.81 -0.32
N GLY A 440 32.01 1.03 -1.43
CA GLY A 440 32.52 -0.05 -2.29
C GLY A 440 31.70 -0.23 -3.56
N SER A 441 31.38 -1.47 -3.92
CA SER A 441 30.58 -1.78 -5.11
C SER A 441 29.64 -2.96 -4.85
N ILE A 442 28.52 -3.01 -5.58
CA ILE A 442 27.65 -4.19 -5.64
C ILE A 442 27.71 -4.72 -7.06
N GLN A 443 28.20 -5.95 -7.20
CA GLN A 443 28.36 -6.61 -8.50
C GLN A 443 29.12 -5.74 -9.53
N GLY A 444 30.17 -5.04 -9.09
CA GLY A 444 30.97 -4.17 -9.95
C GLY A 444 30.37 -2.79 -10.23
N ILE A 445 29.15 -2.49 -9.75
CA ILE A 445 28.55 -1.16 -9.86
C ILE A 445 29.06 -0.31 -8.69
N PRO A 446 29.70 0.84 -8.93
CA PRO A 446 30.29 1.65 -7.86
C PRO A 446 29.20 2.27 -6.98
N ILE A 447 29.41 2.26 -5.67
CA ILE A 447 28.57 2.97 -4.71
C ILE A 447 29.21 4.32 -4.43
N ILE A 448 28.42 5.39 -4.59
CA ILE A 448 28.85 6.76 -4.37
C ILE A 448 27.92 7.47 -3.38
N PRO A 449 28.44 8.45 -2.61
CA PRO A 449 27.59 9.28 -1.78
C PRO A 449 26.74 10.23 -2.65
N PRO A 450 25.60 10.75 -2.14
CA PRO A 450 24.70 11.61 -2.90
C PRO A 450 25.38 12.83 -3.53
N GLU A 451 26.32 13.46 -2.82
CA GLU A 451 27.03 14.65 -3.28
C GLU A 451 27.87 14.38 -4.53
N ALA A 452 28.41 13.16 -4.66
CA ALA A 452 29.17 12.74 -5.84
C ALA A 452 28.27 12.47 -7.05
N ALA A 453 26.96 12.24 -6.85
CA ALA A 453 26.02 12.01 -7.94
C ALA A 453 25.81 13.24 -8.81
N ALA A 454 25.97 14.46 -8.27
CA ALA A 454 25.86 15.69 -9.05
C ALA A 454 26.90 15.79 -10.18
N ALA A 455 28.08 15.19 -10.01
CA ALA A 455 29.15 15.20 -11.01
C ALA A 455 28.99 14.12 -12.10
N LYS A 456 28.01 13.23 -11.97
CA LYS A 456 27.79 12.11 -12.90
C LYS A 456 26.88 12.46 -14.08
N ASP A 457 26.25 13.64 -14.05
CA ASP A 457 25.30 14.12 -15.07
C ASP A 457 24.27 13.02 -15.40
N LEU A 458 23.61 12.51 -14.37
CA LEU A 458 22.74 11.34 -14.50
C LEU A 458 21.47 11.69 -15.28
N ASP A 459 21.15 10.89 -16.29
CA ASP A 459 19.91 11.04 -17.05
C ASP A 459 18.72 10.56 -16.21
N TYR A 460 18.91 9.46 -15.46
CA TYR A 460 17.84 8.82 -14.68
C TYR A 460 18.32 8.32 -13.31
N ILE A 461 17.51 8.53 -12.28
CA ILE A 461 17.74 8.04 -10.92
C ILE A 461 16.51 7.27 -10.45
N LEU A 462 16.68 5.97 -10.25
CA LEU A 462 15.64 5.06 -9.79
C LEU A 462 15.68 4.98 -8.26
N VAL A 463 14.61 5.38 -7.59
CA VAL A 463 14.57 5.38 -6.11
C VAL A 463 13.78 4.18 -5.58
N THR A 464 14.48 3.14 -5.12
CA THR A 464 13.84 1.90 -4.63
C THR A 464 13.47 1.94 -3.16
N SER A 465 14.10 2.82 -2.39
CA SER A 465 13.86 2.95 -0.96
C SER A 465 12.66 3.86 -0.70
N LEU A 466 11.46 3.35 -0.99
CA LEU A 466 10.20 4.07 -0.78
C LEU A 466 10.13 4.64 0.64
N ALA A 467 10.46 3.85 1.67
CA ALA A 467 10.42 4.28 3.07
C ALA A 467 11.20 5.59 3.34
N ASN A 468 12.27 5.84 2.58
CA ASN A 468 13.13 7.01 2.70
C ASN A 468 12.93 8.02 1.56
N TYR A 469 11.95 7.79 0.67
CA TYR A 469 11.77 8.54 -0.58
C TYR A 469 11.69 10.04 -0.36
N ARG A 470 11.00 10.50 0.68
CA ARG A 470 10.92 11.94 0.99
C ARG A 470 12.30 12.55 1.21
N SER A 471 13.13 11.91 2.04
CA SER A 471 14.49 12.40 2.31
C SER A 471 15.34 12.33 1.06
N ILE A 472 15.22 11.25 0.29
CA ILE A 472 15.95 11.07 -0.97
C ILE A 472 15.57 12.16 -1.97
N ARG A 473 14.27 12.44 -2.10
CA ARG A 473 13.74 13.50 -2.95
C ARG A 473 14.31 14.86 -2.56
N GLU A 474 14.24 15.24 -1.28
CA GLU A 474 14.80 16.50 -0.79
C GLU A 474 16.31 16.61 -1.05
N THR A 475 17.05 15.49 -0.97
CA THR A 475 18.47 15.44 -1.33
C THR A 475 18.68 15.63 -2.83
N LEU A 476 17.96 14.89 -3.67
CA LEU A 476 18.08 14.98 -5.13
C LEU A 476 17.70 16.36 -5.67
N GLU A 477 16.64 16.97 -5.14
CA GLU A 477 16.23 18.34 -5.47
C GLU A 477 17.30 19.37 -5.13
N LYS A 478 17.98 19.23 -3.97
CA LYS A 478 19.12 20.09 -3.61
C LYS A 478 20.33 19.91 -4.54
N LEU A 479 20.48 18.74 -5.14
CA LEU A 479 21.55 18.43 -6.10
C LEU A 479 21.19 18.86 -7.53
N GLY A 480 20.04 19.52 -7.74
CA GLY A 480 19.61 20.03 -9.04
C GLY A 480 18.78 19.03 -9.85
N TYR A 481 18.54 17.83 -9.34
CA TYR A 481 17.66 16.86 -9.98
C TYR A 481 16.19 17.20 -9.70
N SER A 482 15.36 17.14 -10.73
CA SER A 482 13.90 17.37 -10.62
C SER A 482 13.08 16.08 -10.65
N GLU A 483 12.12 15.94 -9.73
CA GLU A 483 11.15 14.82 -9.70
C GLU A 483 10.34 14.77 -11.01
N GLY A 484 10.18 13.59 -11.60
CA GLY A 484 9.47 13.40 -12.87
C GLY A 484 10.24 13.80 -14.14
N ARG A 485 11.43 14.40 -13.98
CA ARG A 485 12.39 14.62 -15.09
C ARG A 485 13.61 13.73 -14.96
N HIS A 486 14.25 13.73 -13.78
CA HIS A 486 15.48 12.99 -13.55
C HIS A 486 15.28 11.79 -12.64
N PHE A 487 14.28 11.82 -11.74
CA PHE A 487 14.09 10.73 -10.78
C PHE A 487 12.62 10.45 -10.46
N CYS A 488 12.35 9.20 -10.09
CA CYS A 488 11.04 8.73 -9.66
C CYS A 488 11.17 7.59 -8.60
N PRO A 489 10.16 7.41 -7.74
CA PRO A 489 10.08 6.25 -6.87
C PRO A 489 9.77 4.98 -7.69
N VAL A 490 10.38 3.87 -7.29
CA VAL A 490 10.32 2.58 -7.97
C VAL A 490 9.72 1.53 -7.01
N CYS A 491 8.52 1.04 -7.35
CA CYS A 491 7.74 0.06 -6.60
C CYS A 491 7.72 -1.32 -7.29
N VAL A 492 8.51 -2.28 -6.80
CA VAL A 492 8.63 -3.67 -7.30
C VAL A 492 7.35 -4.49 -7.00
N PRO A 493 6.71 -5.21 -7.94
CA PRO A 493 5.70 -6.20 -7.57
C PRO A 493 6.39 -7.39 -6.91
N ASP A 494 5.83 -7.87 -5.80
CA ASP A 494 6.16 -9.21 -5.29
C ASP A 494 5.85 -10.23 -6.39
N GLN A 495 6.73 -11.22 -6.58
CA GLN A 495 6.72 -12.19 -7.69
C GLN A 495 5.48 -13.12 -7.76
N ASP A 496 4.49 -12.93 -6.88
CA ASP A 496 3.30 -13.78 -6.77
C ASP A 496 2.06 -13.23 -7.51
N ILE A 497 2.22 -12.32 -8.49
CA ILE A 497 1.08 -11.76 -9.25
C ILE A 497 0.77 -12.59 -10.48
#